data_AF-W1NIN9-F1
#
_entry.id   AF-W1NIN9-F1
#
_cell.length_a   1.000
_cell.length_b   1.000
_cell.length_c   1.000
_cell.angle_alpha   90.00
_cell.angle_beta   90.00
_cell.angle_gamma   90.00
#
_symmetry.space_group_name_H-M   'P 1'
#
loop_
_entity.id
_entity.type
_entity.pdbx_description
1 polymer ?
#
loop_
_entity_poly.entity_id
_entity_poly.type
_entity_poly.pdbx_seq_one_letter_code
_entity_poly.pdbx_strand_id
1 'polypeptide(L)'
;GCLLVRQSFFHNDPRNIRDLGGGVSACSGFHSSFRPTQNGLSLNMDVSTTIILKPGDLVEFLLENQKLNHPRDIDWKKARRVLKNFRISTRHTNQEFKIMGFSEKICEEQLFPLRVKNGDSPTGNGSPQEIKEITVYEYFVNHRNIALKYSGKCPCIDVGRRKRPTYIPVELCVLLPLQRYTKALTTIQRANLVEKSRQKPRERMAILSEAMKLNNYNANTLLKACGVSIKHQFTEVEGRVLEAPKESFVDCLKIWNEGTGALQQGMGRA
;
A
#
# COMPACT_ATOMS: atom_id res chain seq x y z
N GLY A 1 6.56 -11.28 1.45
CA GLY A 1 5.89 -10.49 2.51
C GLY A 1 4.39 -10.51 2.29
N CYS A 2 3.60 -10.35 3.35
CA CYS A 2 2.13 -10.27 3.31
C CYS A 2 1.66 -9.05 4.11
N LEU A 3 0.73 -8.28 3.54
CA LEU A 3 0.06 -7.17 4.21
C LEU A 3 -1.29 -7.66 4.73
N LEU A 4 -1.49 -7.57 6.05
CA LEU A 4 -2.76 -7.85 6.69
C LEU A 4 -3.54 -6.55 6.90
N VAL A 5 -4.79 -6.52 6.43
CA VAL A 5 -5.72 -5.41 6.66
C VAL A 5 -7.04 -6.00 7.16
N ARG A 6 -7.26 -5.91 8.48
CA ARG A 6 -8.40 -6.56 9.14
C ARG A 6 -8.38 -8.08 8.88
N GLN A 7 -9.41 -8.61 8.22
CA GLN A 7 -9.56 -10.03 7.86
C GLN A 7 -9.12 -10.31 6.41
N SER A 8 -8.49 -9.32 5.75
CA SER A 8 -7.98 -9.46 4.38
C SER A 8 -6.46 -9.53 4.36
N PHE A 9 -5.92 -10.41 3.52
CA PHE A 9 -4.48 -10.58 3.32
C PHE A 9 -4.09 -10.31 1.87
N PHE A 10 -2.94 -9.65 1.68
CA PHE A 10 -2.45 -9.17 0.39
C PHE A 10 -0.98 -9.57 0.22
N HIS A 11 -0.69 -10.31 -0.84
CA HIS A 11 0.65 -10.81 -1.13
C HIS A 11 1.40 -9.87 -2.09
N ASN A 12 2.73 -9.80 -1.95
CA ASN A 12 3.60 -9.03 -2.84
C ASN A 12 3.84 -9.78 -4.16
N ASP A 13 2.76 -10.10 -4.87
CA ASP A 13 2.81 -10.75 -6.17
C ASP A 13 2.50 -9.71 -7.25
N PRO A 14 3.41 -9.46 -8.21
CA PRO A 14 3.17 -8.55 -9.32
C PRO A 14 1.87 -8.84 -10.09
N ARG A 15 1.44 -10.11 -10.15
CA ARG A 15 0.18 -10.52 -10.79
C ARG A 15 -1.06 -9.94 -10.10
N ASN A 16 -0.96 -9.58 -8.82
CA ASN A 16 -2.02 -8.98 -8.03
C ASN A 16 -1.93 -7.45 -7.94
N ILE A 17 -0.92 -6.83 -8.57
CA ILE A 17 -0.70 -5.39 -8.49
C ILE A 17 -1.13 -4.74 -9.82
N ARG A 18 -1.88 -3.65 -9.73
CA ARG A 18 -2.34 -2.86 -10.87
C ARG A 18 -2.07 -1.39 -10.61
N ASP A 19 -1.28 -0.75 -11.47
CA ASP A 19 -0.96 0.68 -11.33
C ASP A 19 -2.23 1.54 -11.45
N LEU A 20 -2.44 2.50 -10.55
CA LEU A 20 -3.53 3.47 -10.63
C LEU A 20 -3.06 4.86 -11.08
N GLY A 21 -1.74 5.03 -11.23
CA GLY A 21 -1.06 6.29 -11.51
C GLY A 21 -0.88 7.15 -10.26
N GLY A 22 0.08 8.08 -10.32
CA GLY A 22 0.36 9.01 -9.22
C GLY A 22 1.05 8.34 -8.03
N GLY A 23 1.85 7.30 -8.30
CA GLY A 23 2.66 6.59 -7.31
C GLY A 23 1.88 5.58 -6.46
N VAL A 24 0.65 5.24 -6.82
CA VAL A 24 -0.17 4.28 -6.07
C VAL A 24 -0.69 3.16 -6.95
N SER A 25 -0.88 1.98 -6.36
CA SER A 25 -1.34 0.80 -7.07
C SER A 25 -2.46 0.10 -6.29
N ALA A 26 -3.40 -0.49 -7.02
CA ALA A 26 -4.34 -1.45 -6.45
C ALA A 26 -3.60 -2.77 -6.23
N CYS A 27 -3.83 -3.39 -5.07
CA CYS A 27 -3.30 -4.69 -4.71
C CYS A 27 -4.48 -5.60 -4.36
N SER A 28 -4.66 -6.65 -5.15
CA SER A 28 -5.66 -7.68 -4.92
C SER A 28 -5.16 -8.70 -3.90
N GLY A 29 -6.10 -9.20 -3.12
CA GLY A 29 -5.87 -10.18 -2.07
C GLY A 29 -7.20 -10.86 -1.73
N PHE A 30 -7.27 -11.45 -0.55
CA PHE A 30 -8.45 -12.21 -0.15
C PHE A 30 -8.89 -11.85 1.26
N HIS A 31 -10.18 -11.60 1.42
CA HIS A 31 -10.86 -11.65 2.70
C HIS A 31 -11.10 -13.12 3.06
N SER A 32 -10.90 -13.48 4.33
CA SER A 32 -11.19 -14.83 4.82
C SER A 32 -11.72 -14.79 6.24
N SER A 33 -12.86 -15.43 6.48
CA SER A 33 -13.51 -15.48 7.78
C SER A 33 -14.38 -16.73 7.94
N PHE A 34 -14.35 -17.36 9.11
CA PHE A 34 -15.30 -18.42 9.43
C PHE A 34 -16.64 -17.84 9.90
N ARG A 35 -17.74 -18.43 9.44
CA ARG A 35 -19.11 -18.01 9.75
C ARG A 35 -19.95 -19.23 10.13
N PRO A 36 -20.69 -19.21 11.25
CA PRO A 36 -21.69 -20.23 11.54
C PRO A 36 -22.85 -20.07 10.56
N THR A 37 -23.32 -21.19 10.01
CA THR A 37 -24.45 -21.28 9.10
C THR A 37 -25.37 -22.42 9.55
N GLN A 38 -26.56 -22.53 8.95
CA GLN A 38 -27.47 -23.64 9.23
C GLN A 38 -26.85 -25.02 8.94
N ASN A 39 -25.93 -25.08 7.97
CA ASN A 39 -25.19 -26.30 7.60
C ASN A 39 -23.85 -26.44 8.34
N GLY A 40 -23.67 -25.74 9.45
CA GLY A 40 -22.46 -25.75 10.26
C GLY A 40 -21.49 -24.62 9.93
N LEU A 41 -20.21 -24.80 10.26
CA LEU A 41 -19.19 -23.76 10.10
C LEU A 41 -18.74 -23.66 8.63
N SER A 42 -18.86 -22.47 8.04
CA SER A 42 -18.44 -22.19 6.67
C SER A 42 -17.26 -21.23 6.62
N LEU A 43 -16.30 -21.48 5.74
CA LEU A 43 -15.27 -20.50 5.40
C LEU A 43 -15.83 -19.54 4.34
N ASN A 44 -16.05 -18.29 4.71
CA ASN A 44 -16.36 -17.23 3.78
C ASN A 44 -15.06 -16.59 3.29
N MET A 45 -14.74 -16.80 2.02
CA MET A 45 -13.57 -16.25 1.35
C MET A 45 -13.99 -15.45 0.12
N ASP A 46 -13.41 -14.27 -0.05
CA ASP A 46 -13.75 -13.40 -1.17
C ASP A 46 -12.55 -12.55 -1.63
N VAL A 47 -12.58 -12.13 -2.90
CA VAL A 47 -11.56 -11.22 -3.46
C VAL A 47 -11.69 -9.86 -2.79
N SER A 48 -10.58 -9.32 -2.32
CA SER A 48 -10.49 -8.00 -1.73
C SER A 48 -9.44 -7.18 -2.47
N THR A 49 -9.65 -5.87 -2.58
CA THR A 49 -8.67 -4.95 -3.16
C THR A 49 -8.34 -3.88 -2.15
N THR A 50 -7.05 -3.63 -1.94
CA THR A 50 -6.55 -2.49 -1.18
C THR A 50 -5.67 -1.62 -2.05
N ILE A 51 -5.32 -0.45 -1.54
CA ILE A 51 -4.43 0.48 -2.23
C ILE A 51 -3.11 0.47 -1.50
N ILE A 52 -2.03 0.30 -2.26
CA ILE A 52 -0.67 0.36 -1.76
C ILE A 52 0.08 1.49 -2.45
N LEU A 53 1.09 2.01 -1.75
CA LEU A 53 2.09 2.86 -2.34
C LEU A 53 2.97 2.03 -3.28
N LYS A 54 3.33 2.60 -4.42
CA LYS A 54 4.24 1.99 -5.40
C LYS A 54 5.65 1.96 -4.78
N PRO A 55 6.25 0.77 -4.57
CA PRO A 55 7.60 0.68 -4.05
C PRO A 55 8.61 1.20 -5.07
N GLY A 56 9.80 1.58 -4.61
CA GLY A 56 10.86 2.08 -5.47
C GLY A 56 11.52 3.33 -4.92
N ASP A 57 12.19 4.09 -5.79
CA ASP A 57 12.89 5.29 -5.36
C ASP A 57 11.92 6.34 -4.81
N LEU A 58 12.24 6.90 -3.63
CA LEU A 58 11.35 7.84 -2.96
C LEU A 58 11.11 9.10 -3.79
N VAL A 59 12.14 9.55 -4.52
CA VAL A 59 12.07 10.78 -5.32
C VAL A 59 11.23 10.55 -6.56
N GLU A 60 11.43 9.44 -7.27
CA GLU A 60 10.58 9.03 -8.41
C GLU A 60 9.10 8.93 -8.01
N PHE A 61 8.81 8.34 -6.84
CA PHE A 61 7.45 8.32 -6.32
C PHE A 61 6.87 9.73 -6.14
N LEU A 62 7.65 10.68 -5.60
CA LEU A 62 7.20 12.06 -5.41
C LEU A 62 6.99 12.78 -6.73
N LEU A 63 7.84 12.55 -7.73
CA LEU A 63 7.68 13.09 -9.08
C LEU A 63 6.38 12.57 -9.71
N GLU A 64 6.13 11.27 -9.65
CA GLU A 64 4.91 10.66 -10.18
C GLU A 64 3.67 11.16 -9.43
N ASN A 65 3.71 11.21 -8.09
CA ASN A 65 2.58 11.61 -7.25
C ASN A 65 2.17 13.08 -7.45
N GLN A 66 3.15 13.96 -7.73
CA GLN A 66 2.92 15.38 -7.93
C GLN A 66 2.86 15.79 -9.40
N LYS A 67 3.07 14.85 -10.34
CA LYS A 67 3.13 15.07 -11.79
C LYS A 67 4.21 16.07 -12.18
N LEU A 68 5.43 15.86 -11.67
CA LEU A 68 6.59 16.72 -11.88
C LEU A 68 7.64 16.02 -12.74
N ASN A 69 8.46 16.82 -13.43
CA ASN A 69 9.55 16.32 -14.27
C ASN A 69 10.93 16.44 -13.60
N HIS A 70 11.07 17.28 -12.57
CA HIS A 70 12.37 17.55 -11.95
C HIS A 70 12.29 17.62 -10.40
N PRO A 71 13.26 17.07 -9.65
CA PRO A 71 13.23 17.04 -8.17
C PRO A 71 13.19 18.42 -7.49
N ARG A 72 13.63 19.47 -8.17
CA ARG A 72 13.61 20.86 -7.65
C ARG A 72 12.19 21.41 -7.48
N ASP A 73 11.23 20.89 -8.23
CA ASP A 73 9.85 21.39 -8.24
C ASP A 73 8.97 20.70 -7.18
N ILE A 74 9.54 19.79 -6.39
CA ILE A 74 8.81 19.02 -5.38
C ILE A 74 8.25 19.97 -4.32
N ASP A 75 6.91 19.96 -4.16
CA ASP A 75 6.25 20.60 -3.03
C ASP A 75 6.45 19.73 -1.79
N TRP A 76 7.43 20.12 -0.96
CA TRP A 76 7.77 19.42 0.27
C TRP A 76 6.66 19.48 1.33
N LYS A 77 5.73 20.45 1.27
CA LYS A 77 4.56 20.48 2.17
C LYS A 77 3.56 19.38 1.80
N LYS A 78 3.39 19.08 0.50
CA LYS A 78 2.62 17.92 0.04
C LYS A 78 3.35 16.60 0.35
N ALA A 79 4.66 16.53 0.06
CA ALA A 79 5.47 15.33 0.32
C ALA A 79 5.40 14.89 1.78
N ARG A 80 5.54 15.82 2.75
CA ARG A 80 5.41 15.55 4.19
C ARG A 80 4.10 14.88 4.57
N ARG A 81 2.97 15.29 3.96
CA ARG A 81 1.64 14.74 4.25
C ARG A 81 1.43 13.36 3.66
N VAL A 82 1.94 13.16 2.44
CA VAL A 82 1.83 11.89 1.71
C VAL A 82 2.72 10.84 2.36
N LEU A 83 3.99 11.16 2.61
CA LEU A 83 5.00 10.20 3.08
C LEU A 83 4.93 9.87 4.58
N LYS A 84 4.09 10.57 5.35
CA LYS A 84 3.95 10.37 6.80
C LYS A 84 3.62 8.91 7.14
N ASN A 85 4.41 8.32 8.06
CA ASN A 85 4.28 6.95 8.56
C ASN A 85 4.63 5.82 7.58
N PHE A 86 5.03 6.13 6.35
CA PHE A 86 5.57 5.10 5.47
C PHE A 86 6.97 4.66 5.93
N ARG A 87 7.40 3.52 5.44
CA ARG A 87 8.69 2.90 5.68
C ARG A 87 9.54 2.99 4.43
N ILE A 88 10.84 3.12 4.64
CA ILE A 88 11.86 3.15 3.61
C ILE A 88 12.97 2.17 3.99
N SER A 89 13.70 1.67 3.00
CA SER A 89 15.06 1.19 3.20
C SER A 89 16.06 2.24 2.68
N THR A 90 17.30 2.15 3.14
CA THR A 90 18.37 3.01 2.65
C THR A 90 19.31 2.25 1.74
N ARG A 91 19.69 2.84 0.60
CA ARG A 91 20.57 2.20 -0.39
C ARG A 91 21.97 1.89 0.15
N HIS A 92 22.46 2.70 1.08
CA HIS A 92 23.84 2.62 1.57
C HIS A 92 24.05 1.61 2.72
N THR A 93 22.99 1.23 3.45
CA THR A 93 23.11 0.25 4.56
C THR A 93 22.08 -0.88 4.50
N ASN A 94 21.11 -0.83 3.59
CA ASN A 94 19.94 -1.71 3.53
C ASN A 94 19.12 -1.74 4.83
N GLN A 95 19.30 -0.75 5.70
CA GLN A 95 18.50 -0.63 6.92
C GLN A 95 17.12 -0.05 6.61
N GLU A 96 16.11 -0.62 7.25
CA GLU A 96 14.73 -0.19 7.14
C GLU A 96 14.32 0.73 8.28
N PHE A 97 13.59 1.79 7.94
CA PHE A 97 13.14 2.79 8.86
C PHE A 97 11.70 3.20 8.59
N LYS A 98 11.02 3.70 9.62
CA LYS A 98 9.77 4.44 9.47
C LYS A 98 10.07 5.93 9.34
N ILE A 99 9.47 6.58 8.34
CA ILE A 99 9.52 8.04 8.17
C ILE A 99 8.76 8.68 9.33
N MET A 100 9.51 9.39 10.18
CA MET A 100 8.97 10.16 11.29
C MET A 100 8.67 11.59 10.87
N GLY A 101 9.46 12.13 9.93
CA GLY A 101 9.28 13.45 9.41
C GLY A 101 10.34 13.80 8.36
N PHE A 102 10.62 15.09 8.27
CA PHE A 102 11.59 15.67 7.36
C PHE A 102 12.33 16.76 8.11
N SER A 103 13.58 17.01 7.76
CA SER A 103 14.36 18.13 8.31
C SER A 103 13.67 19.48 8.06
N GLU A 104 13.98 20.48 8.89
CA GLU A 104 13.52 21.85 8.67
C GLU A 104 14.36 22.56 7.61
N LYS A 105 15.68 22.29 7.61
CA LYS A 105 16.64 22.83 6.65
C LYS A 105 16.94 21.83 5.52
N ILE A 106 17.55 22.33 4.44
CA ILE A 106 18.06 21.48 3.36
C ILE A 106 19.30 20.69 3.80
N CYS A 107 19.66 19.64 3.05
CA CYS A 107 20.75 18.72 3.39
C CYS A 107 22.12 19.42 3.56
N GLU A 108 22.39 20.46 2.76
CA GLU A 108 23.59 21.31 2.84
C GLU A 108 23.65 22.18 4.11
N GLU A 109 22.52 22.44 4.77
CA GLU A 109 22.44 23.30 5.96
C GLU A 109 22.01 22.55 7.23
N GLN A 110 21.53 21.32 7.08
CA GLN A 110 21.03 20.52 8.19
C GLN A 110 22.20 19.93 8.96
N LEU A 111 22.44 20.47 10.15
CA LEU A 111 23.48 20.00 11.07
C LEU A 111 23.01 18.81 11.90
N PHE A 112 23.96 17.96 12.30
CA PHE A 112 23.77 16.97 13.37
C PHE A 112 25.09 16.73 14.12
N PRO A 113 25.02 16.29 15.40
CA PRO A 113 26.21 15.98 16.17
C PRO A 113 26.85 14.67 15.71
N LEU A 114 28.05 14.73 15.16
CA LEU A 114 28.89 13.58 14.82
C LEU A 114 29.84 13.28 15.97
N ARG A 115 29.77 12.05 16.50
CA ARG A 115 30.76 11.56 17.47
C ARG A 115 31.97 11.05 16.72
N VAL A 116 33.08 11.76 16.85
CA VAL A 116 34.36 11.33 16.28
C VAL A 116 35.05 10.43 17.32
N LYS A 117 35.40 9.21 16.93
CA LYS A 117 36.37 8.43 17.70
C LYS A 117 37.74 8.93 17.30
N ASN A 118 38.40 9.66 18.18
CA ASN A 118 39.81 9.95 18.01
C ASN A 118 40.57 8.62 18.04
N GLY A 119 41.44 8.42 17.06
CA GLY A 119 42.13 7.15 16.81
C GLY A 119 42.85 6.61 18.05
N ASP A 120 43.00 5.29 18.10
CA ASP A 120 43.61 4.52 19.18
C ASP A 120 44.89 5.17 19.71
N SER A 121 44.75 5.96 20.77
CA SER A 121 45.89 6.33 21.61
C SER A 121 46.15 5.15 22.55
N PRO A 122 47.33 4.53 22.56
CA PRO A 122 47.64 3.34 23.35
C PRO A 122 47.81 3.61 24.85
N THR A 123 47.34 4.77 25.34
CA THR A 123 47.37 5.15 26.75
C THR A 123 45.94 5.32 27.24
N GLY A 124 45.48 4.37 28.05
CA GLY A 124 44.11 4.17 28.52
C GLY A 124 43.55 5.24 29.45
N ASN A 125 43.60 6.51 29.04
CA ASN A 125 42.80 7.58 29.63
C ASN A 125 41.78 8.00 28.58
N GLY A 126 40.51 7.64 28.81
CA GLY A 126 39.40 7.93 27.91
C GLY A 126 39.26 9.44 27.65
N SER A 127 39.87 9.91 26.56
CA SER A 127 39.67 11.26 26.06
C SER A 127 38.17 11.46 25.76
N PRO A 128 37.58 12.62 26.08
CA PRO A 128 36.19 12.91 25.76
C PRO A 128 35.96 12.69 24.25
N GLN A 129 34.90 11.95 23.90
CA GLN A 129 34.45 11.87 22.50
C GLN A 129 34.16 13.29 22.03
N GLU A 130 34.96 13.77 21.08
CA GLU A 130 34.71 15.07 20.47
C GLU A 130 33.42 14.98 19.64
N ILE A 131 32.47 15.86 19.98
CA ILE A 131 31.23 16.01 19.23
C ILE A 131 31.46 17.17 18.28
N LYS A 132 31.56 16.85 16.99
CA LYS A 132 31.66 17.86 15.93
C LYS A 132 30.29 18.05 15.29
N GLU A 133 29.88 19.30 15.09
CA GLU A 133 28.73 19.58 14.22
C GLU A 133 29.16 19.49 12.76
N ILE A 134 28.39 18.75 11.98
CA ILE A 134 28.61 18.58 10.55
C ILE A 134 27.26 18.56 9.83
N THR A 135 27.25 19.03 8.58
CA THR A 135 26.04 18.95 7.77
C THR A 135 25.76 17.52 7.31
N VAL A 136 24.50 17.20 7.04
CA VAL A 136 24.14 15.89 6.47
C VAL A 136 24.83 15.70 5.12
N TYR A 137 24.88 16.74 4.28
CA TYR A 137 25.54 16.66 2.98
C TYR A 137 27.04 16.31 3.11
N GLU A 138 27.80 17.06 3.91
CA GLU A 138 29.24 16.82 4.10
C GLU A 138 29.51 15.43 4.71
N TYR A 139 28.67 14.97 5.63
CA TYR A 139 28.83 13.63 6.19
C TYR A 139 28.69 12.55 5.10
N PHE A 140 27.67 12.63 4.24
CA PHE A 140 27.49 11.62 3.20
C PHE A 140 28.54 11.74 2.09
N VAL A 141 28.89 12.95 1.66
CA VAL A 141 29.86 13.16 0.57
C VAL A 141 31.30 12.94 1.04
N ASN A 142 31.72 13.58 2.14
CA ASN A 142 33.13 13.59 2.57
C ASN A 142 33.47 12.44 3.52
N HIS A 143 32.57 12.03 4.41
CA HIS A 143 32.85 10.94 5.37
C HIS A 143 32.41 9.56 4.87
N ARG A 144 31.33 9.49 4.09
CA ARG A 144 30.84 8.22 3.52
C ARG A 144 31.22 8.01 2.06
N ASN A 145 31.80 9.00 1.39
CA ASN A 145 32.15 8.95 -0.04
C ASN A 145 30.96 8.60 -0.95
N ILE A 146 29.78 9.12 -0.61
CA ILE A 146 28.55 8.94 -1.38
C ILE A 146 28.21 10.26 -2.05
N ALA A 147 28.38 10.31 -3.37
CA ALA A 147 28.01 11.48 -4.16
C ALA A 147 26.49 11.67 -4.17
N LEU A 148 26.03 12.85 -3.76
CA LEU A 148 24.63 13.25 -3.80
C LEU A 148 24.42 14.19 -4.98
N LYS A 149 23.63 13.77 -5.97
CA LYS A 149 23.46 14.54 -7.22
C LYS A 149 22.57 15.76 -7.05
N TYR A 150 21.50 15.61 -6.28
CA TYR A 150 20.50 16.68 -6.12
C TYR A 150 20.01 16.85 -4.68
N SER A 151 20.26 15.89 -3.79
CA SER A 151 19.76 15.95 -2.41
C SER A 151 20.31 17.11 -1.58
N GLY A 152 21.42 17.73 -1.97
CA GLY A 152 22.01 18.87 -1.26
C GLY A 152 21.01 20.01 -1.00
N LYS A 153 20.20 20.32 -2.02
CA LYS A 153 19.16 21.37 -1.99
C LYS A 153 17.77 20.85 -1.58
N CYS A 154 17.68 19.62 -1.10
CA CYS A 154 16.44 19.01 -0.64
C CYS A 154 16.47 18.85 0.89
N PRO A 155 15.30 18.84 1.58
CA PRO A 155 15.25 18.39 2.96
C PRO A 155 15.62 16.90 3.05
N CYS A 156 16.10 16.50 4.22
CA CYS A 156 16.38 15.11 4.54
C CYS A 156 15.12 14.41 5.09
N ILE A 157 15.06 13.09 4.93
CA ILE A 157 14.09 12.25 5.64
C ILE A 157 14.55 12.08 7.09
N ASP A 158 13.68 12.38 8.05
CA ASP A 158 13.92 12.08 9.46
C ASP A 158 13.33 10.72 9.82
N VAL A 159 14.21 9.81 10.23
CA VAL A 159 13.88 8.45 10.69
C VAL A 159 14.18 8.24 12.17
N GLY A 160 14.68 9.28 12.85
CA GLY A 160 15.13 9.19 14.23
C GLY A 160 13.99 9.31 15.24
N ARG A 161 14.37 9.44 16.52
CA ARG A 161 13.43 9.73 17.61
C ARG A 161 13.34 11.24 17.80
N ARG A 162 12.24 11.72 18.40
CA ARG A 162 12.01 13.17 18.59
C ARG A 162 13.13 13.93 19.32
N LYS A 163 13.88 13.27 20.21
CA LYS A 163 15.04 13.86 20.93
C LYS A 163 16.40 13.52 20.30
N ARG A 164 16.44 12.63 19.30
CA ARG A 164 17.63 12.12 18.61
C ARG A 164 17.26 11.86 17.15
N PRO A 165 17.13 12.93 16.34
CA PRO A 165 16.77 12.78 14.94
C PRO A 165 17.86 12.03 14.17
N THR A 166 17.49 11.46 13.05
CA THR A 166 18.45 10.78 12.16
C THR A 166 18.04 11.11 10.75
N TYR A 167 18.89 11.89 10.08
CA TYR A 167 18.60 12.47 8.79
C TYR A 167 19.24 11.65 7.68
N ILE A 168 18.45 11.30 6.67
CA ILE A 168 18.90 10.58 5.49
C ILE A 168 18.57 11.41 4.25
N PRO A 169 19.53 11.64 3.33
CA PRO A 169 19.26 12.26 2.04
C PRO A 169 18.17 11.50 1.27
N VAL A 170 17.25 12.24 0.64
CA VAL A 170 16.10 11.66 -0.07
C VAL A 170 16.51 10.71 -1.19
N GLU A 171 17.62 10.97 -1.89
CA GLU A 171 18.19 10.15 -2.97
C GLU A 171 18.66 8.77 -2.50
N LEU A 172 18.88 8.59 -1.21
CA LEU A 172 19.28 7.30 -0.64
C LEU A 172 18.10 6.48 -0.13
N CYS A 173 16.86 6.99 -0.23
CA CYS A 173 15.67 6.39 0.34
C CYS A 173 14.88 5.60 -0.71
N VAL A 174 14.53 4.35 -0.39
CA VAL A 174 13.70 3.48 -1.23
C VAL A 174 12.45 3.10 -0.46
N LEU A 175 11.27 3.36 -1.02
CA LEU A 175 9.98 3.00 -0.44
C LEU A 175 9.78 1.48 -0.49
N LEU A 176 9.49 0.88 0.66
CA LEU A 176 9.25 -0.55 0.79
C LEU A 176 7.92 -0.98 0.14
N PRO A 177 7.81 -2.23 -0.33
CA PRO A 177 6.57 -2.75 -0.91
C PRO A 177 5.48 -2.99 0.15
N LEU A 178 4.26 -3.24 -0.34
CA LEU A 178 3.09 -3.63 0.47
C LEU A 178 2.72 -2.65 1.59
N GLN A 179 2.88 -1.36 1.34
CA GLN A 179 2.50 -0.34 2.30
C GLN A 179 1.15 0.26 1.95
N ARG A 180 0.16 0.06 2.82
CA ARG A 180 -1.22 0.52 2.57
C ARG A 180 -1.26 2.05 2.44
N TYR A 181 -1.82 2.51 1.33
CA TYR A 181 -2.09 3.92 1.06
C TYR A 181 -3.51 4.27 1.53
N THR A 182 -3.61 5.15 2.53
CA THR A 182 -4.89 5.53 3.16
C THR A 182 -5.36 6.94 2.82
N LYS A 183 -4.59 7.69 2.04
CA LYS A 183 -4.97 9.06 1.64
C LYS A 183 -6.08 9.01 0.59
N ALA A 184 -6.83 10.10 0.48
CA ALA A 184 -7.87 10.23 -0.53
C ALA A 184 -7.29 10.09 -1.94
N LEU A 185 -7.96 9.28 -2.76
CA LEU A 185 -7.64 9.17 -4.18
C LEU A 185 -8.20 10.36 -4.97
N THR A 186 -7.51 10.69 -6.06
CA THR A 186 -8.04 11.57 -7.10
C THR A 186 -9.19 10.91 -7.86
N THR A 187 -10.01 11.70 -8.56
CA THR A 187 -11.12 11.18 -9.38
C THR A 187 -10.64 10.16 -10.42
N ILE A 188 -9.52 10.43 -11.09
CA ILE A 188 -8.92 9.53 -12.08
C ILE A 188 -8.48 8.21 -11.44
N GLN A 189 -7.80 8.26 -10.29
CA GLN A 189 -7.40 7.05 -9.56
C GLN A 189 -8.61 6.23 -9.10
N ARG A 190 -9.72 6.87 -8.70
CA ARG A 190 -10.96 6.16 -8.33
C ARG A 190 -11.59 5.48 -9.54
N ALA A 191 -11.68 6.17 -10.67
CA ALA A 191 -12.20 5.59 -11.92
C ALA A 191 -11.36 4.37 -12.33
N ASN A 192 -10.03 4.52 -12.36
CA ASN A 192 -9.09 3.42 -12.64
C ASN A 192 -9.25 2.25 -11.67
N LEU A 193 -9.45 2.53 -10.37
CA LEU A 193 -9.64 1.50 -9.37
C LEU A 193 -10.93 0.71 -9.62
N VAL A 194 -12.04 1.39 -9.92
CA VAL A 194 -13.33 0.74 -10.22
C VAL A 194 -13.21 -0.11 -11.47
N GLU A 195 -12.64 0.45 -12.54
CA GLU A 195 -12.46 -0.27 -13.80
C GLU A 195 -11.59 -1.51 -13.63
N LYS A 196 -10.42 -1.38 -12.98
CA LYS A 196 -9.45 -2.47 -12.80
C LYS A 196 -9.89 -3.49 -11.75
N SER A 197 -10.85 -3.16 -10.88
CA SER A 197 -11.44 -4.09 -9.92
C SER A 197 -12.67 -4.81 -10.45
N ARG A 198 -13.18 -4.43 -11.63
CA ARG A 198 -14.36 -5.06 -12.23
C ARG A 198 -14.01 -6.48 -12.68
N GLN A 199 -14.80 -7.45 -12.22
CA GLN A 199 -14.63 -8.87 -12.53
C GLN A 199 -15.97 -9.50 -12.81
N LYS A 200 -16.05 -10.38 -13.81
CA LYS A 200 -17.27 -11.15 -14.06
C LYS A 200 -17.42 -12.26 -13.01
N PRO A 201 -18.65 -12.68 -12.66
CA PRO A 201 -18.86 -13.72 -11.64
C PRO A 201 -18.06 -15.02 -11.90
N ARG A 202 -18.03 -15.50 -13.15
CA ARG A 202 -17.29 -16.72 -13.54
C ARG A 202 -15.77 -16.58 -13.31
N GLU A 203 -15.21 -15.42 -13.64
CA GLU A 203 -13.78 -15.12 -13.43
C GLU A 203 -13.46 -15.07 -11.93
N ARG A 204 -14.31 -14.41 -11.13
CA ARG A 204 -14.16 -14.33 -9.67
C ARG A 204 -14.21 -15.72 -9.03
N MET A 205 -15.14 -16.58 -9.43
CA MET A 205 -15.22 -17.96 -8.95
C MET A 205 -13.96 -18.77 -9.28
N ALA A 206 -13.40 -18.59 -10.48
CA ALA A 206 -12.16 -19.26 -10.88
C ALA A 206 -10.97 -18.79 -10.01
N ILE A 207 -10.84 -17.48 -9.79
CA ILE A 207 -9.81 -16.89 -8.93
C ILE A 207 -9.91 -17.44 -7.50
N LEU A 208 -11.12 -17.51 -6.94
CA LEU A 208 -11.35 -18.03 -5.59
C LEU A 208 -11.07 -19.54 -5.48
N SER A 209 -11.45 -20.31 -6.50
CA SER A 209 -11.15 -21.75 -6.55
C SER A 209 -9.64 -22.01 -6.58
N GLU A 210 -8.90 -21.22 -7.37
CA GLU A 210 -7.45 -21.32 -7.44
C GLU A 210 -6.80 -20.90 -6.11
N ALA A 211 -7.27 -19.81 -5.52
CA ALA A 211 -6.77 -19.36 -4.22
C ALA A 211 -7.00 -20.39 -3.11
N MET A 212 -8.15 -21.09 -3.10
CA MET A 212 -8.43 -22.18 -2.18
C MET A 212 -7.47 -23.37 -2.34
N LYS A 213 -7.04 -23.67 -3.57
CA LYS A 213 -6.03 -24.70 -3.83
C LYS A 213 -4.64 -24.27 -3.35
N LEU A 214 -4.23 -23.05 -3.73
CA LEU A 214 -2.90 -22.51 -3.39
C LEU A 214 -2.69 -22.35 -1.88
N ASN A 215 -3.72 -21.89 -1.15
CA ASN A 215 -3.63 -21.71 0.30
C ASN A 215 -3.50 -23.05 1.05
N ASN A 216 -4.00 -24.14 0.47
CA ASN A 216 -3.93 -25.50 0.99
C ASN A 216 -4.17 -25.59 2.52
N TYR A 217 -5.30 -25.04 2.99
CA TYR A 217 -5.60 -24.92 4.41
C TYR A 217 -5.51 -26.25 5.17
N ASN A 218 -5.80 -27.38 4.53
CA ASN A 218 -5.75 -28.71 5.14
C ASN A 218 -4.32 -29.21 5.41
N ALA A 219 -3.31 -28.63 4.76
CA ALA A 219 -1.90 -28.89 5.06
C ALA A 219 -1.38 -28.06 6.25
N ASN A 220 -2.15 -27.07 6.73
CA ASN A 220 -1.76 -26.24 7.85
C ASN A 220 -1.77 -27.06 9.16
N THR A 221 -0.63 -27.11 9.84
CA THR A 221 -0.43 -27.91 11.06
C THR A 221 -1.34 -27.48 12.21
N LEU A 222 -1.60 -26.18 12.36
CA LEU A 222 -2.48 -25.65 13.40
C LEU A 222 -3.93 -26.06 13.15
N LEU A 223 -4.44 -25.88 11.92
CA LEU A 223 -5.81 -26.27 11.57
C LEU A 223 -6.02 -27.78 11.77
N LYS A 224 -5.03 -28.58 11.36
CA LYS A 224 -5.04 -30.04 11.52
C LYS A 224 -5.05 -30.44 13.00
N ALA A 225 -4.24 -29.79 13.85
CA ALA A 225 -4.23 -30.04 15.29
C ALA A 225 -5.56 -29.68 15.97
N CYS A 226 -6.26 -28.66 15.45
CA CYS A 226 -7.60 -28.30 15.91
C CYS A 226 -8.73 -29.19 15.34
N GLY A 227 -8.40 -30.21 14.54
CA GLY A 227 -9.39 -31.08 13.89
C GLY A 227 -10.22 -30.38 12.81
N VAL A 228 -9.76 -29.23 12.29
CA VAL A 228 -10.47 -28.46 11.26
C VAL A 228 -10.05 -28.95 9.88
N SER A 229 -11.03 -29.31 9.05
CA SER A 229 -10.86 -29.62 7.64
C SER A 229 -11.80 -28.76 6.80
N ILE A 230 -11.30 -28.22 5.70
CA ILE A 230 -12.00 -27.27 4.84
C ILE A 230 -12.21 -27.92 3.46
N LYS A 231 -13.46 -27.97 3.00
CA LYS A 231 -13.78 -28.39 1.63
C LYS A 231 -13.26 -27.37 0.61
N HIS A 232 -12.79 -27.83 -0.54
CA HIS A 232 -12.25 -26.95 -1.59
C HIS A 232 -13.32 -26.43 -2.56
N GLN A 233 -14.47 -27.09 -2.61
CA GLN A 233 -15.60 -26.73 -3.47
C GLN A 233 -16.46 -25.65 -2.81
N PHE A 234 -17.11 -24.82 -3.62
CA PHE A 234 -18.15 -23.92 -3.14
C PHE A 234 -19.32 -24.71 -2.54
N THR A 235 -19.90 -24.17 -1.48
CA THR A 235 -21.15 -24.69 -0.93
C THR A 235 -22.29 -24.42 -1.91
N GLU A 236 -23.00 -25.48 -2.31
CA GLU A 236 -24.20 -25.38 -3.12
C GLU A 236 -25.40 -25.00 -2.23
N VAL A 237 -26.23 -24.09 -2.73
CA VAL A 237 -27.42 -23.59 -2.05
C VAL A 237 -28.58 -23.50 -3.04
N GLU A 238 -29.78 -23.88 -2.60
CA GLU A 238 -30.99 -23.75 -3.40
C GLU A 238 -31.54 -22.32 -3.28
N GLY A 239 -31.63 -21.62 -4.41
CA GLY A 239 -32.17 -20.26 -4.51
C GLY A 239 -33.55 -20.23 -5.16
N ARG A 240 -34.33 -19.18 -4.88
CA ARG A 240 -35.62 -18.91 -5.55
C ARG A 240 -35.59 -17.52 -6.20
N VAL A 241 -36.08 -17.41 -7.42
CA VAL A 241 -36.27 -16.12 -8.12
C VAL A 241 -37.70 -15.67 -7.87
N LEU A 242 -37.86 -14.52 -7.21
CA LEU A 242 -39.18 -13.94 -6.95
C LEU A 242 -39.62 -13.11 -8.16
N GLU A 243 -40.92 -13.04 -8.41
CA GLU A 243 -41.46 -12.17 -9.46
C GLU A 243 -41.30 -10.69 -9.10
N ALA A 244 -40.98 -9.87 -10.09
CA ALA A 244 -40.88 -8.43 -9.93
C ALA A 244 -42.22 -7.83 -9.44
N PRO A 245 -42.20 -6.86 -8.51
CA PRO A 245 -43.42 -6.17 -8.11
C PRO A 245 -43.99 -5.38 -9.29
N LYS A 246 -45.33 -5.33 -9.39
CA LYS A 246 -46.02 -4.47 -10.35
C LYS A 246 -46.21 -3.09 -9.73
N GLU A 247 -45.56 -2.08 -10.28
CA GLU A 247 -45.82 -0.69 -9.90
C GLU A 247 -46.98 -0.11 -10.71
N SER A 248 -48.03 0.33 -10.03
CA SER A 248 -49.12 1.11 -10.65
C SER A 248 -48.76 2.58 -10.59
N PHE A 249 -48.36 3.16 -11.72
CA PHE A 249 -48.36 4.61 -11.91
C PHE A 249 -49.77 5.04 -12.30
N VAL A 250 -50.27 6.13 -11.69
CA VAL A 250 -51.48 6.81 -12.16
C VAL A 250 -51.20 7.21 -13.61
N ASP A 251 -51.95 6.64 -14.56
CA ASP A 251 -51.94 6.91 -16.01
C ASP A 251 -50.94 6.23 -16.97
N CYS A 252 -50.34 5.05 -16.69
CA CYS A 252 -49.95 4.09 -17.74
C CYS A 252 -49.30 2.81 -17.18
N LEU A 253 -49.75 1.63 -17.62
CA LEU A 253 -49.05 0.36 -17.43
C LEU A 253 -47.74 0.38 -18.24
N LYS A 254 -46.59 0.42 -17.54
CA LYS A 254 -45.27 0.21 -18.14
C LYS A 254 -44.63 -1.03 -17.51
N ILE A 255 -44.02 -1.87 -18.34
CA ILE A 255 -43.32 -3.08 -17.89
C ILE A 255 -41.91 -2.68 -17.45
N TRP A 256 -41.54 -3.06 -16.22
CA TRP A 256 -40.21 -2.83 -15.67
C TRP A 256 -39.25 -3.91 -16.16
N ASN A 257 -38.11 -3.51 -16.73
CA ASN A 257 -37.11 -4.45 -17.24
C ASN A 257 -35.94 -4.56 -16.24
N GLU A 258 -35.87 -5.70 -15.54
CA GLU A 258 -34.97 -5.93 -14.39
C GLU A 258 -33.48 -5.78 -14.72
N GLY A 259 -33.09 -5.93 -15.99
CA GLY A 259 -31.68 -5.83 -16.41
C GLY A 259 -31.15 -4.40 -16.57
N THR A 260 -32.03 -3.40 -16.71
CA THR A 260 -31.62 -2.03 -17.07
C THR A 260 -32.23 -0.95 -16.17
N GLY A 261 -33.20 -1.29 -15.32
CA GLY A 261 -33.91 -0.31 -14.49
C GLY A 261 -34.69 0.73 -15.31
N ALA A 262 -34.96 0.44 -16.59
CA ALA A 262 -35.63 1.34 -17.51
C ALA A 262 -37.08 0.88 -17.78
N LEU A 263 -38.00 1.85 -17.83
CA LEU A 263 -39.37 1.64 -18.26
C LEU A 263 -39.39 1.54 -19.79
N GLN A 264 -39.73 0.38 -20.34
CA GLN A 264 -40.03 0.25 -21.77
C GLN A 264 -41.52 0.50 -22.02
N GLN A 265 -41.84 1.39 -22.95
CA GLN A 265 -43.20 1.53 -23.47
C GLN A 265 -43.56 0.24 -24.22
N GLY A 266 -44.61 -0.44 -23.78
CA GLY A 266 -45.23 -1.49 -24.58
C GLY A 266 -45.81 -0.85 -25.84
N MET A 267 -45.32 -1.25 -27.01
CA MET A 267 -46.00 -0.96 -28.27
C MET A 267 -47.36 -1.68 -28.23
N GLY A 268 -48.41 -0.92 -27.91
CA GLY A 268 -49.77 -1.35 -28.19
C GLY A 268 -49.89 -1.58 -29.70
N ARG A 269 -50.18 -2.82 -30.09
CA ARG A 269 -50.66 -3.11 -31.44
C ARG A 269 -52.05 -2.49 -31.56
N ALA A 270 -52.22 -1.62 -32.56
CA ALA A 270 -53.51 -1.27 -33.10
C ALA A 270 -54.08 -2.46 -33.90
#